data_AF-A0A3D8UM28-F1
#
_entry.id   AF-A0A3D8UM28-F1
#
_cell.length_a   1.000
_cell.length_b   1.000
_cell.length_c   1.000
_cell.angle_alpha   90.00
_cell.angle_beta   90.00
_cell.angle_gamma   90.00
#
_symmetry.space_group_name_H-M   'P 1'
#
loop_
_entity.id
_entity.type
_entity.pdbx_description
1 polymer ?
#
loop_
_entity_poly.entity_id
_entity_poly.type
_entity_poly.pdbx_seq_one_letter_code
_entity_poly.pdbx_strand_id
1 'polypeptide(L)'
;MNKIRKSSKKQRKNKLIKKKKKNKSKKPKKVNYQPKIKKKQKDSLVLKLVKFQLSLKPQFNFNFNFGLEKSIQSFFDKISETISNYKILKTDEKRRIKIEKIERERKEKIEEAEKKKEEENLRLKLREQTLREEERLEKQRTKDIKLFLRKEQALLRIEQAEKQKQFLKQLRLDKQIEKFRIREVKELEKLEKISLKEKREDYSGLQERIDKLKEKYRLLRDQKIKERVEALGVKLQGDEDRETLLEKEKEYTLARQKVEFALESFYRSASSLVFQLNKRHITRDMSIFRCIDRRFETGEVFIKWDESSDDEWLLLIYIKNNSPDEGIVIEDKTNPEKNLSHEFRNVDIFKASDTMVDSLTQLIARKRAKNNN
;
A
#
# COMPACT_ATOMS: atom_id res chain seq x y z
N MET A 1 -2.64 45.57 -40.12
CA MET A 1 -1.89 46.46 -39.21
C MET A 1 -0.57 45.81 -38.81
N ASN A 2 0.52 46.23 -39.45
CA ASN A 2 1.87 45.74 -39.19
C ASN A 2 2.49 46.43 -37.97
N LYS A 3 2.96 45.67 -36.98
CA LYS A 3 4.00 46.13 -36.04
C LYS A 3 5.03 45.01 -35.82
N ILE A 4 6.01 45.01 -36.72
CA ILE A 4 7.30 44.35 -36.54
C ILE A 4 8.00 45.01 -35.34
N ARG A 5 8.23 44.28 -34.24
CA ARG A 5 9.08 44.73 -33.14
C ARG A 5 10.40 43.97 -33.14
N LYS A 6 11.45 44.76 -33.36
CA LYS A 6 12.89 44.49 -33.48
C LYS A 6 13.43 43.54 -32.39
N SER A 7 14.25 42.57 -32.82
CA SER A 7 15.10 41.77 -31.95
C SER A 7 16.27 42.63 -31.42
N SER A 8 16.40 42.71 -30.10
CA SER A 8 17.54 43.38 -29.46
C SER A 8 18.77 42.47 -29.49
N LYS A 9 19.81 42.88 -30.25
CA LYS A 9 21.15 42.26 -30.23
C LYS A 9 21.73 42.27 -28.81
N LYS A 10 22.04 41.09 -28.26
CA LYS A 10 22.81 40.91 -27.02
C LYS A 10 24.22 41.49 -27.20
N GLN A 11 24.53 42.61 -26.55
CA GLN A 11 25.90 43.09 -26.40
C GLN A 11 26.67 42.18 -25.43
N ARG A 12 27.71 41.50 -25.92
CA ARG A 12 28.71 40.82 -25.07
C ARG A 12 29.57 41.88 -24.39
N LYS A 13 29.39 42.09 -23.08
CA LYS A 13 30.32 42.87 -22.25
C LYS A 13 31.56 42.02 -21.96
N ASN A 14 32.69 42.35 -22.58
CA ASN A 14 34.00 41.79 -22.24
C ASN A 14 34.38 42.22 -20.81
N LYS A 15 34.55 41.24 -19.90
CA LYS A 15 35.12 41.50 -18.56
C LYS A 15 36.64 41.66 -18.69
N LEU A 16 37.13 42.90 -18.53
CA LEU A 16 38.55 43.18 -18.34
C LEU A 16 39.03 42.58 -17.01
N ILE A 17 39.92 41.60 -17.08
CA ILE A 17 40.59 40.97 -15.94
C ILE A 17 41.74 41.90 -15.50
N LYS A 18 41.56 42.63 -14.39
CA LYS A 18 42.67 43.38 -13.75
C LYS A 18 43.62 42.38 -13.05
N LYS A 19 44.81 42.16 -13.61
CA LYS A 19 45.91 41.43 -12.95
C LYS A 19 46.40 42.20 -11.73
N LYS A 20 46.32 41.62 -10.53
CA LYS A 20 46.92 42.18 -9.30
C LYS A 20 48.45 42.00 -9.34
N LYS A 21 49.20 43.10 -9.27
CA LYS A 21 50.66 43.11 -9.06
C LYS A 21 50.99 42.55 -7.66
N LYS A 22 51.89 41.58 -7.58
CA LYS A 22 52.48 41.10 -6.30
C LYS A 22 53.52 42.12 -5.82
N ASN A 23 53.28 42.76 -4.68
CA ASN A 23 54.32 43.54 -3.99
C ASN A 23 55.23 42.58 -3.20
N LYS A 24 56.54 42.57 -3.52
CA LYS A 24 57.57 41.91 -2.69
C LYS A 24 57.88 42.81 -1.50
N SER A 25 57.58 42.38 -0.27
CA SER A 25 58.02 43.08 0.94
C SER A 25 59.50 42.80 1.21
N LYS A 26 60.30 43.87 1.40
CA LYS A 26 61.70 43.80 1.85
C LYS A 26 61.73 43.43 3.34
N LYS A 27 62.57 42.46 3.74
CA LYS A 27 62.80 42.10 5.15
C LYS A 27 63.63 43.19 5.86
N PRO A 28 63.35 43.55 7.13
CA PRO A 28 64.16 44.50 7.87
C PRO A 28 65.47 43.85 8.36
N LYS A 29 66.57 44.62 8.35
CA LYS A 29 67.88 44.22 8.90
C LYS A 29 67.84 44.32 10.43
N LYS A 30 68.31 43.27 11.13
CA LYS A 30 68.49 43.28 12.59
C LYS A 30 69.78 44.01 12.96
N VAL A 31 69.69 44.97 13.89
CA VAL A 31 70.84 45.64 14.51
C VAL A 31 71.15 44.93 15.81
N ASN A 32 72.38 44.42 15.98
CA ASN A 32 72.84 43.81 17.22
C ASN A 32 73.44 44.88 18.13
N TYR A 33 72.87 45.04 19.33
CA TYR A 33 73.44 45.87 20.40
C TYR A 33 74.02 44.93 21.47
N GLN A 34 75.33 44.99 21.73
CA GLN A 34 75.94 44.26 22.85
C GLN A 34 76.02 45.19 24.08
N PRO A 35 75.53 44.76 25.27
CA PRO A 35 75.60 45.58 26.47
C PRO A 35 76.99 45.51 27.13
N LYS A 36 77.55 46.67 27.50
CA LYS A 36 78.82 46.79 28.24
C LYS A 36 78.63 46.41 29.71
N ILE A 37 79.38 45.42 30.19
CA ILE A 37 79.35 44.95 31.59
C ILE A 37 80.27 45.83 32.46
N LYS A 38 79.73 46.47 33.51
CA LYS A 38 80.51 47.23 34.49
C LYS A 38 81.22 46.28 35.48
N LYS A 39 82.52 46.50 35.76
CA LYS A 39 83.32 45.72 36.72
C LYS A 39 82.84 45.97 38.17
N LYS A 40 82.60 44.91 38.95
CA LYS A 40 82.31 44.96 40.40
C LYS A 40 83.59 45.23 41.21
N GLN A 41 83.54 46.16 42.17
CA GLN A 41 84.63 46.43 43.12
C GLN A 41 84.87 45.25 44.07
N LYS A 42 86.12 45.08 44.55
CA LYS A 42 86.53 43.97 45.43
C LYS A 42 86.14 44.24 46.89
N ASP A 43 85.47 43.28 47.53
CA ASP A 43 85.07 43.35 48.95
C ASP A 43 86.28 43.22 49.91
N SER A 44 86.25 43.94 51.04
CA SER A 44 87.26 43.84 52.11
C SER A 44 87.22 42.47 52.84
N LEU A 45 88.32 42.05 53.45
CA LEU A 45 88.44 40.76 54.16
C LEU A 45 87.41 40.62 55.31
N VAL A 46 87.12 41.73 56.01
CA VAL A 46 86.12 41.80 57.09
C VAL A 46 84.70 41.55 56.54
N LEU A 47 84.35 42.14 55.38
CA LEU A 47 83.09 41.88 54.69
C LEU A 47 82.94 40.42 54.26
N LYS A 48 84.02 39.79 53.78
CA LYS A 48 84.02 38.35 53.42
C LYS A 48 83.76 37.45 54.63
N LEU A 49 84.36 37.75 55.79
CA LEU A 49 84.11 37.03 57.05
C LEU A 49 82.66 37.18 57.52
N VAL A 50 82.07 38.37 57.42
CA VAL A 50 80.66 38.61 57.75
C VAL A 50 79.73 37.80 56.83
N LYS A 51 79.95 37.81 55.52
CA LYS A 51 79.18 36.99 54.55
C LYS A 51 79.29 35.51 54.86
N PHE A 52 80.50 35.02 55.13
CA PHE A 52 80.75 33.64 55.51
C PHE A 52 80.02 33.26 56.81
N GLN A 53 80.12 34.10 57.84
CA GLN A 53 79.44 33.85 59.11
C GLN A 53 77.91 33.96 59.02
N LEU A 54 77.35 34.75 58.11
CA LEU A 54 75.90 34.81 57.89
C LEU A 54 75.39 33.63 57.04
N SER A 55 76.22 33.05 56.16
CA SER A 55 75.92 31.78 55.50
C SER A 55 75.97 30.59 56.46
N LEU A 56 76.78 30.69 57.51
CA LEU A 56 76.84 29.73 58.61
C LEU A 56 75.75 30.07 59.65
N LYS A 57 75.13 29.07 60.27
CA LYS A 57 74.26 29.25 61.46
C LYS A 57 75.04 28.77 62.69
N PRO A 58 75.84 29.60 63.38
CA PRO A 58 76.71 29.09 64.43
C PRO A 58 75.97 28.93 65.77
N GLN A 59 75.98 27.71 66.31
CA GLN A 59 75.62 27.33 67.68
C GLN A 59 76.91 27.01 68.44
N PHE A 60 77.56 27.98 69.09
CA PHE A 60 78.74 27.70 69.92
C PHE A 60 78.77 28.64 71.14
N ASN A 61 78.73 28.05 72.34
CA ASN A 61 78.90 28.72 73.63
C ASN A 61 80.31 28.41 74.15
N PHE A 62 81.18 29.40 74.26
CA PHE A 62 82.47 29.27 74.93
C PHE A 62 82.57 30.28 76.07
N ASN A 63 82.74 29.78 77.30
CA ASN A 63 83.05 30.58 78.49
C ASN A 63 84.56 30.53 78.72
N PHE A 64 85.24 31.67 78.62
CA PHE A 64 86.65 31.81 79.01
C PHE A 64 86.78 32.94 80.04
N ASN A 65 87.49 32.66 81.13
CA ASN A 65 87.77 33.59 82.22
C ASN A 65 89.29 33.82 82.25
N PHE A 66 89.74 35.07 82.02
CA PHE A 66 91.17 35.42 82.09
C PHE A 66 91.32 36.79 82.75
N GLY A 67 92.05 36.82 83.88
CA GLY A 67 92.45 38.04 84.56
C GLY A 67 93.94 38.29 84.34
N LEU A 68 94.29 39.39 83.65
CA LEU A 68 95.60 40.04 83.71
C LEU A 68 95.44 41.52 83.36
N GLU A 69 96.05 42.38 84.19
CA GLU A 69 95.87 43.82 84.25
C GLU A 69 96.92 44.59 83.42
N LYS A 70 96.51 45.77 82.94
CA LYS A 70 97.27 46.90 82.34
C LYS A 70 97.95 46.76 80.96
N SER A 71 98.32 45.58 80.47
CA SER A 71 98.93 45.43 79.12
C SER A 71 97.93 45.31 77.96
N ILE A 72 96.63 45.31 78.30
CA ILE A 72 95.55 44.85 77.43
C ILE A 72 94.59 46.00 77.05
N GLN A 73 94.72 47.19 77.66
CA GLN A 73 93.83 48.33 77.43
C GLN A 73 93.90 48.86 75.98
N SER A 74 95.11 49.15 75.47
CA SER A 74 95.30 49.65 74.09
C SER A 74 95.02 48.60 73.01
N PHE A 75 95.10 47.31 73.37
CA PHE A 75 94.73 46.18 72.53
C PHE A 75 93.20 46.04 72.45
N PHE A 76 92.50 46.20 73.58
CA PHE A 76 91.04 46.24 73.60
C PHE A 76 90.47 47.47 72.91
N ASP A 77 91.13 48.62 72.90
CA ASP A 77 90.62 49.79 72.15
C ASP A 77 90.64 49.57 70.63
N LYS A 78 91.73 49.01 70.08
CA LYS A 78 91.81 48.62 68.65
C LYS A 78 90.86 47.47 68.30
N ILE A 79 90.69 46.51 69.21
CA ILE A 79 89.74 45.41 69.07
C ILE A 79 88.29 45.92 69.19
N SER A 80 88.02 46.89 70.04
CA SER A 80 86.71 47.50 70.25
C SER A 80 86.25 48.25 69.00
N GLU A 81 87.17 48.97 68.34
CA GLU A 81 86.89 49.66 67.09
C GLU A 81 86.62 48.66 65.95
N THR A 82 87.39 47.56 65.85
CA THR A 82 87.15 46.50 64.87
C THR A 82 85.90 45.67 65.15
N ILE A 83 85.57 45.39 66.42
CA ILE A 83 84.32 44.72 66.83
C ILE A 83 83.11 45.60 66.53
N SER A 84 83.20 46.90 66.79
CA SER A 84 82.15 47.88 66.49
C SER A 84 81.90 47.96 64.98
N ASN A 85 82.97 48.05 64.18
CA ASN A 85 82.89 48.01 62.72
C ASN A 85 82.30 46.68 62.20
N TYR A 86 82.69 45.54 62.77
CA TYR A 86 82.13 44.23 62.45
C TYR A 86 80.62 44.15 62.79
N LYS A 87 80.19 44.72 63.93
CA LYS A 87 78.78 44.74 64.34
C LYS A 87 77.92 45.56 63.37
N ILE A 88 78.42 46.71 62.93
CA ILE A 88 77.78 47.57 61.92
C ILE A 88 77.68 46.83 60.57
N LEU A 89 78.80 46.28 60.07
CA LEU A 89 78.83 45.52 58.81
C LEU A 89 77.89 44.31 58.83
N LYS A 90 77.79 43.60 59.97
CA LYS A 90 76.87 42.47 60.15
C LYS A 90 75.41 42.89 60.09
N THR A 91 75.05 44.03 60.70
CA THR A 91 73.68 44.56 60.61
C THR A 91 73.34 45.01 59.19
N ASP A 92 74.29 45.61 58.48
CA ASP A 92 74.08 46.07 57.11
C ASP A 92 74.01 44.92 56.10
N GLU A 93 74.82 43.88 56.24
CA GLU A 93 74.74 42.69 55.38
C GLU A 93 73.42 41.92 55.62
N LYS A 94 72.94 41.83 56.87
CA LYS A 94 71.60 41.28 57.17
C LYS A 94 70.47 42.09 56.52
N ARG A 95 70.55 43.43 56.56
CA ARG A 95 69.60 44.32 55.88
C ARG A 95 69.64 44.09 54.37
N ARG A 96 70.83 43.98 53.78
CA ARG A 96 71.04 43.71 52.35
C ARG A 96 70.42 42.38 51.92
N ILE A 97 70.65 41.29 52.65
CA ILE A 97 70.06 39.97 52.34
C ILE A 97 68.53 40.03 52.40
N LYS A 98 67.96 40.75 53.39
CA LYS A 98 66.51 40.93 53.50
C LYS A 98 65.94 41.70 52.30
N ILE A 99 66.62 42.78 51.88
CA ILE A 99 66.23 43.57 50.71
C ILE A 99 66.33 42.73 49.43
N GLU A 100 67.42 41.98 49.24
CA GLU A 100 67.62 41.12 48.07
C GLU A 100 66.59 39.98 47.98
N LYS A 101 66.16 39.44 49.13
CA LYS A 101 65.09 38.45 49.17
C LYS A 101 63.75 39.06 48.73
N ILE A 102 63.42 40.26 49.22
CA ILE A 102 62.21 40.99 48.82
C ILE A 102 62.25 41.34 47.33
N GLU A 103 63.40 41.74 46.79
CA GLU A 103 63.57 42.03 45.35
C GLU A 103 63.40 40.79 44.48
N ARG A 104 63.92 39.63 44.90
CA ARG A 104 63.71 38.35 44.18
C ARG A 104 62.24 37.93 44.19
N GLU A 105 61.59 37.95 45.34
CA GLU A 105 60.17 37.63 45.47
C GLU A 105 59.30 38.58 44.63
N ARG A 106 59.65 39.88 44.55
CA ARG A 106 58.98 40.84 43.67
C ARG A 106 59.17 40.51 42.20
N LYS A 107 60.39 40.17 41.77
CA LYS A 107 60.70 39.80 40.38
C LYS A 107 59.98 38.52 39.96
N GLU A 108 59.99 37.48 40.80
CA GLU A 108 59.27 36.23 40.54
C GLU A 108 57.76 36.46 40.38
N LYS A 109 57.15 37.29 41.25
CA LYS A 109 55.73 37.68 41.12
C LYS A 109 55.43 38.44 39.83
N ILE A 110 56.35 39.29 39.37
CA ILE A 110 56.21 40.03 38.11
C ILE A 110 56.29 39.06 36.93
N GLU A 111 57.28 38.16 36.90
CA GLU A 111 57.44 37.16 35.84
C GLU A 111 56.24 36.19 35.78
N GLU A 112 55.71 35.76 36.93
CA GLU A 112 54.52 34.92 36.98
C GLU A 112 53.27 35.66 36.46
N ALA A 113 53.12 36.95 36.82
CA ALA A 113 52.03 37.78 36.30
C ALA A 113 52.16 38.02 34.79
N GLU A 114 53.36 38.20 34.26
CA GLU A 114 53.63 38.32 32.82
C GLU A 114 53.29 37.03 32.08
N LYS A 115 53.73 35.87 32.58
CA LYS A 115 53.38 34.55 32.00
C LYS A 115 51.87 34.32 31.98
N LYS A 116 51.16 34.63 33.08
CA LYS A 116 49.69 34.52 33.13
C LYS A 116 49.01 35.42 32.10
N LYS A 117 49.47 36.66 31.94
CA LYS A 117 48.97 37.58 30.90
C LYS A 117 49.24 37.06 29.48
N GLU A 118 50.40 36.47 29.23
CA GLU A 118 50.73 35.88 27.93
C GLU A 118 49.85 34.67 27.61
N GLU A 119 49.62 33.77 28.58
CA GLU A 119 48.72 32.63 28.44
C GLU A 119 47.27 33.05 28.19
N GLU A 120 46.77 34.05 28.92
CA GLU A 120 45.45 34.62 28.69
C GLU A 120 45.33 35.23 27.28
N ASN A 121 46.33 35.98 26.84
CA ASN A 121 46.36 36.54 25.49
C ASN A 121 46.38 35.45 24.40
N LEU A 122 47.11 34.35 24.61
CA LEU A 122 47.11 33.20 23.71
C LEU A 122 45.74 32.52 23.66
N ARG A 123 45.11 32.31 24.83
CA ARG A 123 43.75 31.75 24.92
C ARG A 123 42.72 32.65 24.22
N LEU A 124 42.81 33.97 24.40
CA LEU A 124 41.94 34.93 23.74
C LEU A 124 42.12 34.89 22.21
N LYS A 125 43.36 34.84 21.71
CA LYS A 125 43.65 34.71 20.27
C LYS A 125 43.09 33.41 19.68
N LEU A 126 43.22 32.29 20.38
CA LEU A 126 42.67 31.00 19.94
C LEU A 126 41.13 31.07 19.87
N ARG A 127 40.48 31.62 20.89
CA ARG A 127 39.02 31.82 20.89
C ARG A 127 38.55 32.75 19.75
N GLU A 128 39.31 33.81 19.46
CA GLU A 128 38.98 34.70 18.35
C GLU A 128 39.10 33.96 17.00
N GLN A 129 40.10 33.09 16.85
CA GLN A 129 40.25 32.26 15.65
C GLN A 129 39.09 31.27 15.49
N THR A 130 38.69 30.57 16.56
CA THR A 130 37.56 29.62 16.50
C THR A 130 36.25 30.32 16.14
N LEU A 131 35.96 31.47 16.75
CA LEU A 131 34.76 32.26 16.43
C LEU A 131 34.74 32.72 14.97
N ARG A 132 35.90 33.14 14.42
CA ARG A 132 36.01 33.52 13.00
C ARG A 132 35.83 32.32 12.06
N GLU A 133 36.26 31.13 12.44
CA GLU A 133 36.07 29.91 11.65
C GLU A 133 34.61 29.45 11.68
N GLU A 134 33.96 29.50 12.84
CA GLU A 134 32.54 29.23 12.98
C GLU A 134 31.70 30.16 12.09
N GLU A 135 31.95 31.47 12.12
CA GLU A 135 31.25 32.44 11.28
C GLU A 135 31.48 32.18 9.77
N ARG A 136 32.68 31.74 9.38
CA ARG A 136 32.98 31.35 7.99
C ARG A 136 32.23 30.09 7.59
N LEU A 137 32.17 29.08 8.45
CA LEU A 137 31.45 27.83 8.23
C LEU A 137 29.94 28.09 8.12
N GLU A 138 29.38 28.95 8.96
CA GLU A 138 27.97 29.35 8.88
C GLU A 138 27.66 30.06 7.54
N LYS A 139 28.53 30.98 7.11
CA LYS A 139 28.43 31.63 5.79
C LYS A 139 28.55 30.65 4.62
N GLN A 140 29.32 29.57 4.76
CA GLN A 140 29.39 28.50 3.74
C GLN A 140 28.12 27.66 3.74
N ARG A 141 27.69 27.17 4.90
CA ARG A 141 26.44 26.40 5.07
C ARG A 141 25.23 27.14 4.52
N THR A 142 25.08 28.43 4.82
CA THR A 142 23.97 29.25 4.31
C THR A 142 24.02 29.43 2.79
N LYS A 143 25.21 29.53 2.19
CA LYS A 143 25.37 29.57 0.72
C LYS A 143 25.01 28.22 0.09
N ASP A 144 25.46 27.13 0.70
CA ASP A 144 25.22 25.77 0.21
C ASP A 144 23.75 25.39 0.31
N ILE A 145 23.09 25.73 1.43
CA ILE A 145 21.63 25.58 1.60
C ILE A 145 20.89 26.40 0.54
N LYS A 146 21.27 27.67 0.32
CA LYS A 146 20.64 28.50 -0.72
C LYS A 146 20.87 27.95 -2.14
N LEU A 147 22.03 27.35 -2.39
CA LEU A 147 22.34 26.72 -3.68
C LEU A 147 21.52 25.44 -3.86
N PHE A 148 21.42 24.62 -2.83
CA PHE A 148 20.63 23.40 -2.79
C PHE A 148 19.15 23.71 -3.06
N LEU A 149 18.56 24.66 -2.32
CA LEU A 149 17.16 25.08 -2.54
C LEU A 149 16.91 25.60 -3.96
N ARG A 150 17.87 26.31 -4.56
CA ARG A 150 17.74 26.75 -5.96
C ARG A 150 17.79 25.60 -6.96
N LYS A 151 18.62 24.58 -6.71
CA LYS A 151 18.70 23.38 -7.54
C LYS A 151 17.41 22.56 -7.45
N GLU A 152 16.91 22.33 -6.24
CA GLU A 152 15.63 21.66 -5.98
C GLU A 152 14.47 22.38 -6.69
N GLN A 153 14.35 23.70 -6.51
CA GLN A 153 13.33 24.48 -7.21
C GLN A 153 13.47 24.44 -8.73
N ALA A 154 14.69 24.33 -9.27
CA ALA A 154 14.91 24.19 -10.71
C ALA A 154 14.44 22.83 -11.21
N LEU A 155 14.74 21.76 -10.48
CA LEU A 155 14.27 20.40 -10.78
C LEU A 155 12.74 20.34 -10.77
N LEU A 156 12.09 20.90 -9.74
CA LEU A 156 10.63 20.97 -9.67
C LEU A 156 10.01 21.72 -10.86
N ARG A 157 10.63 22.82 -11.31
CA ARG A 157 10.16 23.55 -12.51
C ARG A 157 10.33 22.73 -13.79
N ILE A 158 11.41 21.98 -13.92
CA ILE A 158 11.64 21.10 -15.07
C ILE A 158 10.58 20.00 -15.09
N GLU A 159 10.34 19.33 -13.96
CA GLU A 159 9.35 18.27 -13.85
C GLU A 159 7.91 18.77 -14.14
N GLN A 160 7.53 19.93 -13.60
CA GLN A 160 6.25 20.57 -13.91
C GLN A 160 6.11 20.91 -15.39
N ALA A 161 7.18 21.42 -16.02
CA ALA A 161 7.17 21.75 -17.44
C ALA A 161 7.06 20.49 -18.33
N GLU A 162 7.68 19.38 -17.93
CA GLU A 162 7.54 18.09 -18.62
C GLU A 162 6.12 17.53 -18.52
N LYS A 163 5.52 17.56 -17.33
CA LYS A 163 4.10 17.16 -17.13
C LYS A 163 3.16 18.01 -17.98
N GLN A 164 3.35 19.33 -18.03
CA GLN A 164 2.55 20.22 -18.88
C GLN A 164 2.73 19.92 -20.38
N LYS A 165 3.95 19.62 -20.83
CA LYS A 165 4.20 19.22 -22.24
C LYS A 165 3.51 17.91 -22.60
N GLN A 166 3.57 16.91 -21.72
CA GLN A 166 2.89 15.64 -21.92
C GLN A 166 1.38 15.84 -21.98
N PHE A 167 0.81 16.61 -21.05
CA PHE A 167 -0.61 16.94 -21.04
C PHE A 167 -1.04 17.67 -22.31
N LEU A 168 -0.26 18.65 -22.79
CA LEU A 168 -0.56 19.34 -24.04
C LEU A 168 -0.48 18.42 -25.27
N LYS A 169 0.44 17.45 -25.26
CA LYS A 169 0.53 16.42 -26.30
C LYS A 169 -0.70 15.51 -26.29
N GLN A 170 -1.12 15.05 -25.11
CA GLN A 170 -2.34 14.27 -24.91
C GLN A 170 -3.55 15.02 -25.48
N LEU A 171 -3.74 16.27 -25.05
CA LEU A 171 -4.88 17.10 -25.50
C LEU A 171 -4.89 17.34 -27.02
N ARG A 172 -3.71 17.44 -27.65
CA ARG A 172 -3.60 17.55 -29.12
C ARG A 172 -4.00 16.25 -29.81
N LEU A 173 -3.56 15.10 -29.29
CA LEU A 173 -3.94 13.79 -29.81
C LEU A 173 -5.44 13.56 -29.64
N ASP A 174 -6.00 13.85 -28.47
CA ASP A 174 -7.43 13.73 -28.20
C ASP A 174 -8.26 14.59 -29.16
N LYS A 175 -7.83 15.84 -29.41
CA LYS A 175 -8.48 16.71 -30.41
C LYS A 175 -8.35 16.16 -31.84
N GLN A 176 -7.26 15.49 -32.18
CA GLN A 176 -7.12 14.85 -33.49
C GLN A 176 -8.02 13.63 -33.61
N ILE A 177 -8.03 12.76 -32.59
CA ILE A 177 -8.91 11.59 -32.49
C ILE A 177 -10.37 12.03 -32.62
N GLU A 178 -10.78 13.09 -31.93
CA GLU A 178 -12.14 13.62 -32.03
C GLU A 178 -12.48 14.11 -33.45
N LYS A 179 -11.54 14.76 -34.14
CA LYS A 179 -11.71 15.12 -35.56
C LYS A 179 -11.74 13.91 -36.49
N PHE A 180 -11.08 12.81 -36.16
CA PHE A 180 -11.19 11.55 -36.90
C PHE A 180 -12.55 10.90 -36.65
N ARG A 181 -13.01 10.82 -35.41
CA ARG A 181 -14.34 10.31 -35.04
C ARG A 181 -15.46 11.07 -35.75
N ILE A 182 -15.43 12.40 -35.74
CA ILE A 182 -16.42 13.23 -36.45
C ILE A 182 -16.40 12.98 -37.97
N ARG A 183 -15.23 12.68 -38.55
CA ARG A 183 -15.12 12.35 -39.97
C ARG A 183 -15.62 10.95 -40.26
N GLU A 184 -15.25 9.97 -39.44
CA GLU A 184 -15.70 8.58 -39.53
C GLU A 184 -17.22 8.50 -39.47
N VAL A 185 -17.85 9.17 -38.50
CA VAL A 185 -19.33 9.24 -38.40
C VAL A 185 -19.93 9.85 -39.67
N LYS A 186 -19.37 10.96 -40.18
CA LYS A 186 -19.87 11.59 -41.42
C LYS A 186 -19.64 10.73 -42.67
N GLU A 187 -18.57 9.95 -42.71
CA GLU A 187 -18.29 9.02 -43.80
C GLU A 187 -19.21 7.81 -43.73
N LEU A 188 -19.46 7.26 -42.54
CA LEU A 188 -20.47 6.21 -42.32
C LEU A 188 -21.87 6.70 -42.67
N GLU A 189 -22.28 7.90 -42.26
CA GLU A 189 -23.57 8.49 -42.65
C GLU A 189 -23.68 8.69 -44.17
N LYS A 190 -22.60 9.09 -44.85
CA LYS A 190 -22.58 9.23 -46.31
C LYS A 190 -22.64 7.88 -47.01
N LEU A 191 -21.89 6.89 -46.54
CA LEU A 191 -21.91 5.52 -47.06
C LEU A 191 -23.26 4.87 -46.80
N GLU A 192 -23.87 5.12 -45.65
CA GLU A 192 -25.24 4.68 -45.34
C GLU A 192 -26.24 5.36 -46.25
N LYS A 193 -26.10 6.66 -46.54
CA LYS A 193 -26.98 7.38 -47.47
C LYS A 193 -26.80 6.94 -48.93
N ILE A 194 -25.58 6.64 -49.36
CA ILE A 194 -25.28 6.08 -50.69
C ILE A 194 -25.82 4.66 -50.76
N SER A 195 -25.55 3.83 -49.75
CA SER A 195 -26.12 2.49 -49.62
C SER A 195 -27.64 2.57 -49.63
N LEU A 196 -28.31 3.44 -48.87
CA LEU A 196 -29.76 3.61 -48.89
C LEU A 196 -30.31 4.07 -50.26
N LYS A 197 -29.51 4.81 -51.05
CA LYS A 197 -29.87 5.22 -52.41
C LYS A 197 -29.68 4.11 -53.44
N GLU A 198 -28.54 3.42 -53.43
CA GLU A 198 -28.28 2.22 -54.24
C GLU A 198 -29.28 1.12 -53.88
N LYS A 199 -29.55 0.93 -52.60
CA LYS A 199 -30.63 0.09 -52.10
C LYS A 199 -31.98 0.59 -52.64
N ARG A 200 -32.31 1.88 -52.68
CA ARG A 200 -33.59 2.31 -53.28
C ARG A 200 -33.75 2.02 -54.78
N GLU A 201 -32.67 2.05 -55.56
CA GLU A 201 -32.72 1.80 -57.01
C GLU A 201 -32.66 0.30 -57.35
N ASP A 202 -31.90 -0.51 -56.60
CA ASP A 202 -31.86 -1.98 -56.75
C ASP A 202 -32.92 -2.73 -55.92
N TYR A 203 -33.54 -2.09 -54.91
CA TYR A 203 -34.51 -2.77 -54.06
C TYR A 203 -35.86 -2.93 -54.70
N SER A 204 -36.26 -2.23 -55.77
CA SER A 204 -37.54 -2.56 -56.41
C SER A 204 -37.53 -4.03 -56.92
N GLY A 205 -36.50 -4.43 -57.65
CA GLY A 205 -36.34 -5.80 -58.17
C GLY A 205 -35.96 -6.82 -57.09
N LEU A 206 -35.13 -6.45 -56.11
CA LEU A 206 -34.81 -7.33 -54.98
C LEU A 206 -36.01 -7.51 -54.04
N GLN A 207 -36.78 -6.45 -53.77
CA GLN A 207 -37.98 -6.47 -52.94
C GLN A 207 -39.05 -7.33 -53.61
N GLU A 208 -39.25 -7.24 -54.93
CA GLU A 208 -40.15 -8.15 -55.66
C GLU A 208 -39.71 -9.62 -55.55
N ARG A 209 -38.41 -9.92 -55.61
CA ARG A 209 -37.88 -11.28 -55.40
C ARG A 209 -38.04 -11.74 -53.95
N ILE A 210 -37.76 -10.87 -53.00
CA ILE A 210 -37.90 -11.12 -51.56
C ILE A 210 -39.37 -11.33 -51.21
N ASP A 211 -40.30 -10.59 -51.81
CA ASP A 211 -41.73 -10.69 -51.53
C ASP A 211 -42.31 -11.97 -52.14
N LYS A 212 -41.88 -12.37 -53.35
CA LYS A 212 -42.17 -13.71 -53.90
C LYS A 212 -41.62 -14.84 -53.03
N LEU A 213 -40.41 -14.70 -52.49
CA LEU A 213 -39.84 -15.68 -51.57
C LEU A 213 -40.60 -15.71 -50.24
N LYS A 214 -40.98 -14.55 -49.68
CA LYS A 214 -41.79 -14.45 -48.46
C LYS A 214 -43.17 -15.08 -48.64
N GLU A 215 -43.83 -14.87 -49.78
CA GLU A 215 -45.11 -15.51 -50.10
C GLU A 215 -44.95 -17.03 -50.17
N LYS A 216 -43.92 -17.53 -50.86
CA LYS A 216 -43.60 -18.96 -50.89
C LYS A 216 -43.35 -19.54 -49.50
N TYR A 217 -42.62 -18.84 -48.64
CA TYR A 217 -42.38 -19.24 -47.26
C TYR A 217 -43.63 -19.13 -46.37
N ARG A 218 -44.54 -18.19 -46.63
CA ARG A 218 -45.84 -18.10 -45.94
C ARG A 218 -46.69 -19.32 -46.26
N LEU A 219 -46.85 -19.65 -47.53
CA LEU A 219 -47.60 -20.84 -47.96
C LEU A 219 -47.03 -22.13 -47.36
N LEU A 220 -45.70 -22.30 -47.39
CA LEU A 220 -45.04 -23.47 -46.80
C LEU A 220 -45.21 -23.52 -45.27
N ARG A 221 -45.20 -22.36 -44.60
CA ARG A 221 -45.43 -22.28 -43.16
C ARG A 221 -46.88 -22.61 -42.81
N ASP A 222 -47.84 -22.12 -43.58
CA ASP A 222 -49.27 -22.35 -43.37
C ASP A 222 -49.61 -23.83 -43.61
N GLN A 223 -49.01 -24.46 -44.64
CA GLN A 223 -49.05 -25.91 -44.85
C GLN A 223 -48.48 -26.68 -43.65
N LYS A 224 -47.31 -26.28 -43.13
CA LYS A 224 -46.69 -26.94 -41.97
C LYS A 224 -47.49 -26.77 -40.67
N ILE A 225 -48.16 -25.62 -40.49
CA ILE A 225 -49.09 -25.40 -39.38
C ILE A 225 -50.26 -26.39 -39.49
N LYS A 226 -50.82 -26.54 -40.70
CA LYS A 226 -51.90 -27.49 -40.97
C LYS A 226 -51.49 -28.94 -40.67
N GLU A 227 -50.33 -29.38 -41.17
CA GLU A 227 -49.78 -30.72 -40.87
C GLU A 227 -49.57 -30.95 -39.37
N ARG A 228 -49.08 -29.94 -38.65
CA ARG A 228 -48.86 -30.02 -37.20
C ARG A 228 -50.18 -30.10 -36.42
N VAL A 229 -51.19 -29.33 -36.81
CA VAL A 229 -52.52 -29.38 -36.17
C VAL A 229 -53.22 -30.71 -36.47
N GLU A 230 -53.05 -31.25 -37.69
CA GLU A 230 -53.57 -32.57 -38.08
C GLU A 230 -52.88 -33.70 -37.29
N ALA A 231 -51.56 -33.62 -37.07
CA ALA A 231 -50.83 -34.57 -36.22
C ALA A 231 -51.25 -34.52 -34.74
N LEU A 232 -51.77 -33.38 -34.26
CA LEU A 232 -52.35 -33.25 -32.93
C LEU A 232 -53.77 -33.82 -32.83
N GLY A 233 -54.37 -34.31 -33.93
CA GLY A 233 -55.66 -35.01 -33.94
C GLY A 233 -56.88 -34.11 -33.80
N VAL A 234 -56.73 -32.79 -33.97
CA VAL A 234 -57.83 -31.83 -33.92
C VAL A 234 -58.63 -31.92 -35.22
N LYS A 235 -59.93 -32.24 -35.15
CA LYS A 235 -60.81 -32.30 -36.33
C LYS A 235 -60.93 -30.90 -36.95
N LEU A 236 -60.37 -30.73 -38.15
CA LEU A 236 -60.49 -29.50 -38.93
C LEU A 236 -61.88 -29.42 -39.57
N GLN A 237 -62.63 -28.35 -39.32
CA GLN A 237 -63.94 -28.14 -39.90
C GLN A 237 -63.82 -27.10 -41.04
N GLY A 238 -63.27 -27.52 -42.18
CA GLY A 238 -63.23 -26.70 -43.41
C GLY A 238 -62.13 -25.63 -43.46
N ASP A 239 -62.43 -24.51 -44.14
CA ASP A 239 -61.51 -23.41 -44.48
C ASP A 239 -61.29 -22.49 -43.25
N GLU A 240 -60.63 -23.03 -42.24
CA GLU A 240 -60.35 -22.32 -40.98
C GLU A 240 -59.14 -21.39 -41.12
N ASP A 241 -59.30 -20.13 -40.72
CA ASP A 241 -58.27 -19.09 -40.75
C ASP A 241 -57.01 -19.50 -39.96
N ARG A 242 -55.83 -19.09 -40.43
CA ARG A 242 -54.54 -19.36 -39.78
C ARG A 242 -54.53 -19.03 -38.29
N GLU A 243 -55.21 -17.96 -37.90
CA GLU A 243 -55.30 -17.52 -36.50
C GLU A 243 -56.03 -18.56 -35.64
N THR A 244 -57.12 -19.13 -36.16
CA THR A 244 -57.90 -20.17 -35.49
C THR A 244 -57.13 -21.48 -35.34
N LEU A 245 -56.32 -21.87 -36.34
CA LEU A 245 -55.44 -23.04 -36.24
C LEU A 245 -54.36 -22.86 -35.16
N LEU A 246 -53.76 -21.66 -35.09
CA LEU A 246 -52.77 -21.33 -34.06
C LEU A 246 -53.39 -21.24 -32.67
N GLU A 247 -54.63 -20.75 -32.57
CA GLU A 247 -55.37 -20.70 -31.31
C GLU A 247 -55.72 -22.10 -30.81
N LYS A 248 -56.23 -22.98 -31.68
CA LYS A 248 -56.46 -24.40 -31.35
C LYS A 248 -55.18 -25.13 -30.93
N GLU A 249 -54.04 -24.87 -31.58
CA GLU A 249 -52.74 -25.43 -31.17
C GLU A 249 -52.33 -24.95 -29.77
N LYS A 250 -52.50 -23.65 -29.49
CA LYS A 250 -52.23 -23.07 -28.17
C LYS A 250 -53.16 -23.64 -27.11
N GLU A 251 -54.45 -23.75 -27.40
CA GLU A 251 -55.45 -24.32 -26.49
C GLU A 251 -55.15 -25.78 -26.19
N TYR A 252 -54.78 -26.58 -27.20
CA TYR A 252 -54.38 -27.97 -27.00
C TYR A 252 -53.12 -28.09 -26.13
N THR A 253 -52.11 -27.24 -26.39
CA THR A 253 -50.88 -27.19 -25.59
C THR A 253 -51.16 -26.78 -24.15
N LEU A 254 -52.03 -25.78 -23.96
CA LEU A 254 -52.41 -25.27 -22.64
C LEU A 254 -53.26 -26.29 -21.87
N ALA A 255 -54.16 -27.02 -22.55
CA ALA A 255 -54.91 -28.13 -21.97
C ALA A 255 -53.96 -29.24 -21.51
N ARG A 256 -52.98 -29.62 -22.34
CA ARG A 256 -51.96 -30.61 -21.99
C ARG A 256 -51.11 -30.17 -20.79
N GLN A 257 -50.70 -28.91 -20.75
CA GLN A 257 -49.98 -28.34 -19.59
C GLN A 257 -50.82 -28.37 -18.30
N LYS A 258 -52.13 -28.10 -18.39
CA LYS A 258 -53.02 -28.18 -17.22
C LYS A 258 -53.15 -29.62 -16.71
N VAL A 259 -53.26 -30.59 -17.61
CA VAL A 259 -53.27 -32.03 -17.27
C VAL A 259 -51.93 -32.45 -16.63
N GLU A 260 -50.81 -32.03 -17.21
CA GLU A 260 -49.46 -32.29 -16.67
C GLU A 260 -49.28 -31.70 -15.27
N PHE A 261 -49.69 -30.45 -15.04
CA PHE A 261 -49.57 -29.78 -13.75
C PHE A 261 -50.46 -30.43 -12.68
N ALA A 262 -51.67 -30.85 -13.06
CA ALA A 262 -52.57 -31.56 -12.15
C ALA A 262 -51.96 -32.89 -11.69
N LEU A 263 -51.43 -33.71 -12.62
CA LEU A 263 -50.77 -34.98 -12.29
C LEU A 263 -49.40 -34.83 -11.63
N GLU A 264 -48.70 -33.71 -11.85
CA GLU A 264 -47.36 -33.48 -11.28
C GLU A 264 -47.34 -33.56 -9.76
N SER A 265 -48.36 -32.99 -9.11
CA SER A 265 -48.47 -33.01 -7.65
C SER A 265 -48.63 -34.45 -7.12
N PHE A 266 -49.39 -35.28 -7.83
CA PHE A 266 -49.61 -36.69 -7.48
C PHE A 266 -48.38 -37.54 -7.79
N TYR A 267 -47.71 -37.30 -8.92
CA TYR A 267 -46.44 -37.95 -9.23
C TYR A 267 -45.36 -37.67 -8.18
N ARG A 268 -45.19 -36.41 -7.76
CA ARG A 268 -44.22 -36.05 -6.72
C ARG A 268 -44.54 -36.75 -5.39
N SER A 269 -45.81 -36.81 -5.02
CA SER A 269 -46.29 -37.54 -3.83
C SER A 269 -46.00 -39.04 -3.92
N ALA A 270 -46.38 -39.68 -5.02
CA ALA A 270 -46.17 -41.10 -5.30
C ALA A 270 -44.67 -41.46 -5.34
N SER A 271 -43.85 -40.65 -6.00
CA SER A 271 -42.39 -40.85 -6.09
C SER A 271 -41.73 -40.72 -4.71
N SER A 272 -42.15 -39.74 -3.90
CA SER A 272 -41.69 -39.61 -2.51
C SER A 272 -42.08 -40.81 -1.66
N LEU A 273 -43.32 -41.27 -1.78
CA LEU A 273 -43.82 -42.45 -1.08
C LEU A 273 -43.01 -43.70 -1.42
N VAL A 274 -42.83 -43.97 -2.71
CA VAL A 274 -42.02 -45.08 -3.22
C VAL A 274 -40.60 -45.04 -2.65
N PHE A 275 -39.95 -43.87 -2.66
CA PHE A 275 -38.62 -43.70 -2.09
C PHE A 275 -38.57 -44.01 -0.59
N GLN A 276 -39.56 -43.54 0.18
CA GLN A 276 -39.62 -43.80 1.62
C GLN A 276 -39.87 -45.28 1.94
N LEU A 277 -40.77 -45.94 1.19
CA LEU A 277 -41.05 -47.37 1.33
C LEU A 277 -39.83 -48.22 0.98
N ASN A 278 -39.15 -47.90 -0.11
CA ASN A 278 -37.91 -48.56 -0.50
C ASN A 278 -36.84 -48.44 0.58
N LYS A 279 -36.71 -47.27 1.20
CA LYS A 279 -35.71 -47.01 2.24
C LYS A 279 -36.02 -47.72 3.57
N ARG A 280 -37.29 -47.77 3.99
CA ARG A 280 -37.69 -48.21 5.34
C ARG A 280 -38.26 -49.63 5.39
N HIS A 281 -38.98 -50.05 4.35
CA HIS A 281 -39.84 -51.23 4.37
C HIS A 281 -39.42 -52.35 3.39
N ILE A 282 -38.48 -52.11 2.48
CA ILE A 282 -37.97 -53.17 1.59
C ILE A 282 -36.74 -53.83 2.23
N THR A 283 -36.71 -55.16 2.25
CA THR A 283 -35.57 -55.98 2.69
C THR A 283 -34.70 -56.38 1.50
N ARG A 284 -33.49 -56.90 1.74
CA ARG A 284 -32.54 -57.26 0.68
C ARG A 284 -33.08 -58.30 -0.33
N ASP A 285 -34.03 -59.12 0.10
CA ASP A 285 -34.60 -60.22 -0.70
C ASP A 285 -35.84 -59.80 -1.50
N MET A 286 -36.25 -58.53 -1.41
CA MET A 286 -37.42 -57.99 -2.11
C MET A 286 -36.98 -57.04 -3.22
N SER A 287 -37.66 -57.11 -4.37
CA SER A 287 -37.48 -56.16 -5.46
C SER A 287 -37.92 -54.75 -5.03
N ILE A 288 -37.33 -53.73 -5.63
CA ILE A 288 -37.58 -52.31 -5.30
C ILE A 288 -38.85 -51.83 -6.02
N PHE A 289 -39.62 -50.91 -5.42
CA PHE A 289 -40.70 -50.23 -6.14
C PHE A 289 -40.14 -49.14 -7.06
N ARG A 290 -40.70 -49.04 -8.27
CA ARG A 290 -40.40 -47.96 -9.22
C ARG A 290 -41.69 -47.22 -9.56
N CYS A 291 -41.62 -45.89 -9.46
CA CYS A 291 -42.64 -45.00 -10.01
C CYS A 291 -42.25 -44.68 -11.46
N ILE A 292 -43.09 -45.04 -12.42
CA ILE A 292 -42.92 -44.69 -13.83
C ILE A 292 -43.78 -43.49 -14.16
N ASP A 293 -43.18 -42.56 -14.90
CA ASP A 293 -43.82 -41.33 -15.32
C ASP A 293 -44.12 -41.38 -16.82
N ARG A 294 -45.41 -41.52 -17.18
CA ARG A 294 -45.91 -41.42 -18.56
C ARG A 294 -46.85 -40.24 -18.73
N ARG A 295 -46.75 -39.21 -17.87
CA ARG A 295 -47.58 -37.99 -17.94
C ARG A 295 -47.52 -37.31 -19.30
N PHE A 296 -46.35 -37.34 -19.95
CA PHE A 296 -46.18 -36.73 -21.26
C PHE A 296 -46.88 -37.49 -22.38
N GLU A 297 -46.94 -38.83 -22.35
CA GLU A 297 -47.42 -39.61 -23.50
C GLU A 297 -48.90 -39.96 -23.38
N THR A 298 -49.30 -40.55 -22.26
CA THR A 298 -50.67 -41.07 -22.04
C THR A 298 -51.40 -40.36 -20.91
N GLY A 299 -50.73 -39.51 -20.12
CA GLY A 299 -51.36 -38.85 -18.98
C GLY A 299 -51.51 -39.77 -17.76
N GLU A 300 -50.62 -40.73 -17.62
CA GLU A 300 -50.70 -41.79 -16.60
C GLU A 300 -49.40 -41.85 -15.78
N VAL A 301 -49.54 -42.18 -14.50
CA VAL A 301 -48.43 -42.45 -13.57
C VAL A 301 -48.72 -43.77 -12.90
N PHE A 302 -47.76 -44.69 -12.88
CA PHE A 302 -47.97 -45.98 -12.22
C PHE A 302 -46.78 -46.40 -11.39
N ILE A 303 -47.05 -47.22 -10.37
CA ILE A 303 -46.06 -47.82 -9.50
C ILE A 303 -46.02 -49.32 -9.78
N LYS A 304 -44.82 -49.86 -9.98
CA LYS A 304 -44.60 -51.28 -10.22
C LYS A 304 -43.38 -51.81 -9.46
N TRP A 305 -43.18 -53.12 -9.50
CA TRP A 305 -41.92 -53.73 -9.06
C TRP A 305 -40.85 -53.54 -10.15
N ASP A 306 -39.58 -53.45 -9.76
CA ASP A 306 -38.49 -53.22 -10.72
C ASP A 306 -38.33 -54.37 -11.73
N GLU A 307 -38.65 -55.59 -11.32
CA GLU A 307 -38.54 -56.81 -12.14
C GLU A 307 -39.77 -57.06 -13.03
N SER A 308 -40.90 -56.39 -12.79
CA SER A 308 -42.15 -56.63 -13.52
C SER A 308 -42.24 -55.80 -14.81
N SER A 309 -43.01 -56.31 -15.79
CA SER A 309 -43.31 -55.56 -17.01
C SER A 309 -44.18 -54.34 -16.72
N ASP A 310 -44.27 -53.41 -17.67
CA ASP A 310 -45.08 -52.19 -17.50
C ASP A 310 -46.59 -52.48 -17.40
N ASP A 311 -47.04 -53.63 -17.91
CA ASP A 311 -48.44 -54.07 -17.87
C ASP A 311 -48.85 -54.60 -16.48
N GLU A 312 -47.89 -55.01 -15.66
CA GLU A 312 -48.06 -55.53 -14.29
C GLU A 312 -47.84 -54.42 -13.25
N TRP A 313 -48.62 -53.34 -13.37
CA TRP A 313 -48.62 -52.25 -12.40
C TRP A 313 -49.43 -52.59 -11.14
N LEU A 314 -49.07 -51.94 -10.03
CA LEU A 314 -49.70 -52.11 -8.72
C LEU A 314 -50.67 -50.97 -8.40
N LEU A 315 -50.25 -49.74 -8.66
CA LEU A 315 -51.07 -48.54 -8.56
C LEU A 315 -51.00 -47.80 -9.88
N LEU A 316 -52.15 -47.39 -10.41
CA LEU A 316 -52.26 -46.55 -11.61
C LEU A 316 -53.02 -45.27 -11.25
N ILE A 317 -52.40 -44.14 -11.54
CA ILE A 317 -52.93 -42.79 -11.30
C ILE A 317 -53.12 -42.15 -12.67
N TYR A 318 -54.35 -41.79 -13.01
CA TYR A 318 -54.66 -41.15 -14.28
C TYR A 318 -55.76 -40.10 -14.13
N ILE A 319 -55.84 -39.18 -15.09
CA ILE A 319 -56.90 -38.16 -15.14
C ILE A 319 -58.11 -38.72 -15.90
N LYS A 320 -59.30 -38.56 -15.33
CA LYS A 320 -60.55 -38.94 -16.01
C LYS A 320 -60.79 -38.04 -17.22
N ASN A 321 -61.04 -38.65 -18.38
CA ASN A 321 -61.32 -37.98 -19.66
C ASN A 321 -60.30 -36.92 -20.10
N ASN A 322 -59.04 -37.00 -19.63
CA ASN A 322 -57.99 -36.00 -19.90
C ASN A 322 -58.39 -34.56 -19.57
N SER A 323 -59.35 -34.37 -18.65
CA SER A 323 -59.78 -33.05 -18.19
C SER A 323 -59.34 -32.83 -16.75
N PRO A 324 -58.64 -31.72 -16.44
CA PRO A 324 -58.16 -31.43 -15.09
C PRO A 324 -59.29 -31.23 -14.06
N ASP A 325 -60.54 -30.99 -14.52
CA ASP A 325 -61.68 -30.68 -13.66
C ASP A 325 -62.47 -31.93 -13.20
N GLU A 326 -62.33 -33.06 -13.90
CA GLU A 326 -63.11 -34.28 -13.62
C GLU A 326 -62.50 -35.18 -12.54
N GLY A 327 -61.33 -34.80 -12.02
CA GLY A 327 -60.65 -35.50 -10.94
C GLY A 327 -59.65 -36.55 -11.41
N ILE A 328 -58.81 -36.98 -10.47
CA ILE A 328 -57.75 -37.96 -10.64
C ILE A 328 -58.22 -39.28 -10.05
N VAL A 329 -58.10 -40.35 -10.82
CA VAL A 329 -58.47 -41.70 -10.41
C VAL A 329 -57.21 -42.45 -10.02
N ILE A 330 -57.26 -43.11 -8.86
CA ILE A 330 -56.22 -44.03 -8.40
C ILE A 330 -56.82 -45.44 -8.40
N GLU A 331 -56.34 -46.27 -9.30
CA GLU A 331 -56.65 -47.70 -9.33
C GLU A 331 -55.59 -48.49 -8.58
N ASP A 332 -56.05 -49.36 -7.70
CA ASP A 332 -55.24 -50.17 -6.83
C ASP A 332 -55.45 -51.66 -7.11
N LYS A 333 -54.38 -52.31 -7.61
CA LYS A 333 -54.27 -53.74 -7.89
C LYS A 333 -53.44 -54.47 -6.83
N THR A 334 -53.10 -53.83 -5.72
CA THR A 334 -52.30 -54.46 -4.64
C THR A 334 -53.03 -55.61 -3.95
N ASN A 335 -54.35 -55.69 -4.05
CA ASN A 335 -55.16 -56.74 -3.47
C ASN A 335 -55.62 -57.77 -4.54
N PRO A 336 -55.24 -59.06 -4.43
CA PRO A 336 -55.56 -60.07 -5.45
C PRO A 336 -57.05 -60.40 -5.61
N GLU A 337 -57.91 -60.02 -4.65
CA GLU A 337 -59.33 -60.38 -4.65
C GLU A 337 -60.27 -59.27 -5.17
N LYS A 338 -59.86 -57.98 -5.07
CA LYS A 338 -60.68 -56.83 -5.52
C LYS A 338 -59.77 -55.67 -5.93
N ASN A 339 -59.94 -55.19 -7.15
CA ASN A 339 -59.37 -53.92 -7.59
C ASN A 339 -60.22 -52.79 -6.98
N LEU A 340 -59.58 -51.83 -6.30
CA LEU A 340 -60.25 -50.64 -5.78
C LEU A 340 -59.91 -49.44 -6.65
N SER A 341 -60.92 -48.64 -6.98
CA SER A 341 -60.75 -47.38 -7.71
C SER A 341 -61.25 -46.25 -6.84
N HIS A 342 -60.38 -45.28 -6.55
CA HIS A 342 -60.71 -44.09 -5.77
C HIS A 342 -60.59 -42.84 -6.63
N GLU A 343 -61.64 -42.02 -6.63
CA GLU A 343 -61.66 -40.73 -7.33
C GLU A 343 -61.31 -39.61 -6.34
N PHE A 344 -60.30 -38.81 -6.68
CA PHE A 344 -59.84 -37.66 -5.90
C PHE A 344 -59.92 -36.38 -6.72
N ARG A 345 -60.17 -35.26 -6.04
CA ARG A 345 -60.00 -33.94 -6.66
C ARG A 345 -58.54 -33.51 -6.57
N ASN A 346 -58.11 -32.58 -7.42
CA ASN A 346 -56.74 -32.04 -7.40
C ASN A 346 -56.32 -31.45 -6.03
N VAL A 347 -57.28 -31.04 -5.19
CA VAL A 347 -57.02 -30.49 -3.85
C VAL A 347 -56.82 -31.59 -2.79
N ASP A 348 -57.38 -32.78 -3.02
CA ASP A 348 -57.40 -33.89 -2.05
C ASP A 348 -56.13 -34.76 -2.11
N ILE A 349 -54.96 -34.16 -2.43
CA ILE A 349 -53.66 -34.86 -2.61
C ILE A 349 -53.24 -35.63 -1.36
N PHE A 350 -53.46 -35.07 -0.17
CA PHE A 350 -53.06 -35.72 1.09
C PHE A 350 -53.87 -37.00 1.34
N LYS A 351 -55.18 -36.97 1.09
CA LYS A 351 -56.04 -38.16 1.21
C LYS A 351 -55.64 -39.23 0.20
N ALA A 352 -55.33 -38.83 -1.03
CA ALA A 352 -54.80 -39.73 -2.04
C ALA A 352 -53.46 -40.36 -1.60
N SER A 353 -52.56 -39.55 -1.02
CA SER A 353 -51.29 -40.04 -0.47
C SER A 353 -51.50 -41.06 0.63
N ASP A 354 -52.38 -40.78 1.59
CA ASP A 354 -52.70 -41.69 2.69
C ASP A 354 -53.25 -43.03 2.17
N THR A 355 -54.15 -43.00 1.19
CA THR A 355 -54.66 -44.23 0.57
C THR A 355 -53.57 -45.04 -0.14
N MET A 356 -52.65 -44.38 -0.86
CA MET A 356 -51.53 -45.06 -1.51
C MET A 356 -50.56 -45.68 -0.50
N VAL A 357 -50.31 -44.99 0.62
CA VAL A 357 -49.46 -45.47 1.71
C VAL A 357 -50.05 -46.74 2.31
N ASP A 358 -51.34 -46.72 2.64
CA ASP A 358 -52.04 -47.84 3.25
C ASP A 358 -52.02 -49.07 2.33
N SER A 359 -52.35 -48.89 1.04
CA SER A 359 -52.34 -49.96 0.04
C SER A 359 -50.96 -50.61 -0.12
N LEU A 360 -49.91 -49.82 -0.32
CA LEU A 360 -48.55 -50.36 -0.49
C LEU A 360 -47.99 -50.97 0.80
N THR A 361 -48.29 -50.39 1.96
CA THR A 361 -47.84 -50.93 3.25
C THR A 361 -48.52 -52.28 3.53
N GLN A 362 -49.82 -52.40 3.26
CA GLN A 362 -50.55 -53.66 3.36
C GLN A 362 -49.98 -54.72 2.40
N LEU A 363 -49.64 -54.34 1.16
CA LEU A 363 -48.98 -55.24 0.20
C LEU A 363 -47.65 -55.78 0.74
N ILE A 364 -46.79 -54.89 1.27
CA ILE A 364 -45.49 -55.28 1.84
C ILE A 364 -45.69 -56.20 3.05
N ALA A 365 -46.62 -55.86 3.95
CA ALA A 365 -46.91 -56.68 5.14
C ALA A 365 -47.34 -58.10 4.75
N ARG A 366 -48.20 -58.25 3.73
CA ARG A 366 -48.61 -59.56 3.21
C ARG A 366 -47.46 -60.33 2.58
N LYS A 367 -46.60 -59.67 1.79
CA LYS A 367 -45.39 -60.32 1.23
C LYS A 367 -44.44 -60.80 2.32
N ARG A 368 -44.22 -60.00 3.36
CA ARG A 368 -43.38 -60.39 4.51
C ARG A 368 -43.97 -61.58 5.28
N ALA A 369 -45.29 -61.60 5.50
CA ALA A 369 -45.96 -62.72 6.15
C ALA A 369 -45.81 -64.03 5.35
N LYS A 370 -45.84 -63.96 4.01
CA LYS A 370 -45.61 -65.12 3.13
C LYS A 370 -44.17 -65.65 3.16
N ASN A 371 -43.17 -64.81 3.43
CA ASN A 371 -41.76 -65.22 3.50
C ASN A 371 -41.35 -65.79 4.88
N ASN A 372 -42.15 -65.54 5.93
CA ASN A 372 -41.91 -66.04 7.29
C ASN A 372 -42.62 -67.37 7.60
N ASN A 373 -43.52 -67.83 6.71
CA ASN A 373 -44.10 -69.17 6.70
C ASN A 373 -43.36 -70.01 5.67
#